data_AF-A0A1M5KMU9-F1
#
_entry.id   AF-A0A1M5KMU9-F1
#
_cell.length_a   1.000
_cell.length_b   1.000
_cell.length_c   1.000
_cell.angle_alpha   90.00
_cell.angle_beta   90.00
_cell.angle_gamma   90.00
#
_symmetry.space_group_name_H-M   'P 1'
#
loop_
_entity.id
_entity.type
_entity.pdbx_description
1 polymer ?
#
loop_
_entity_poly.entity_id
_entity_poly.type
_entity_poly.pdbx_seq_one_letter_code
_entity_poly.pdbx_strand_id
1 'polypeptide(L)'
;MFGYKTAEFLTTINDRNRRDWATSTQSFCLDVTHELAMSYSKDHYFFQVLDLSNAFLRGKTCVKYRLTTEKPYSFSTIIGDNGSLQNVFEKLEALDPGTYEQGQELSSYLLGKPDVSLTAYRRERKAIRVFSPLHLDHVKPLQKEPKKWNVRLAMRALINGQFSTLKCNGKYSDDYAYDAAVNYHQGTIADHIYFAAKIIEDPSGWRVYRDRDNKKKVHLNCHHFDTNEFIFQLEPTGTIEQ
;
A
#
# COMPACT_ATOMS: atom_id res chain seq x y z
N MET A 1 -11.66 4.52 -18.87
CA MET A 1 -11.11 3.24 -18.41
C MET A 1 -9.59 3.39 -18.44
N PHE A 2 -8.96 3.58 -17.28
CA PHE A 2 -7.53 3.85 -17.19
C PHE A 2 -6.76 2.54 -17.33
N GLY A 3 -6.07 2.35 -18.45
CA GLY A 3 -5.28 1.17 -18.74
C GLY A 3 -3.85 1.36 -18.27
N TYR A 4 -3.59 1.16 -16.98
CA TYR A 4 -2.23 0.91 -16.51
C TYR A 4 -1.86 -0.53 -16.88
N LYS A 5 -0.70 -0.75 -17.51
CA LYS A 5 -0.12 -2.10 -17.55
C LYS A 5 0.21 -2.48 -16.11
N THR A 6 -0.53 -3.45 -15.60
CA THR A 6 -0.60 -3.85 -14.19
C THR A 6 0.77 -4.02 -13.51
N ALA A 7 1.77 -4.48 -14.26
CA ALA A 7 3.12 -4.74 -13.75
C ALA A 7 3.99 -3.48 -13.59
N GLU A 8 3.88 -2.48 -14.47
CA GLU A 8 4.69 -1.25 -14.41
C GLU A 8 4.21 -0.30 -13.31
N PHE A 9 2.91 -0.31 -13.01
CA PHE A 9 2.33 0.53 -11.95
C PHE A 9 2.79 0.10 -10.54
N LEU A 10 3.03 -1.20 -10.33
CA LEU A 10 3.41 -1.76 -9.04
C LEU A 10 4.88 -1.52 -8.68
N THR A 11 5.78 -1.46 -9.65
CA THR A 11 7.20 -1.15 -9.39
C THR A 11 7.38 0.30 -8.94
N THR A 12 6.66 1.26 -9.52
CA THR A 12 6.80 2.70 -9.18
C THR A 12 6.29 3.07 -7.77
N ILE A 13 5.30 2.34 -7.23
CA ILE A 13 4.79 2.52 -5.87
C ILE A 13 5.83 2.11 -4.80
N ASN A 14 6.72 1.17 -5.10
CA ASN A 14 7.60 0.53 -4.12
C ASN A 14 8.90 1.28 -3.80
N ASP A 15 9.41 2.10 -4.73
CA ASP A 15 10.71 2.77 -4.57
C ASP A 15 10.74 3.85 -3.47
N ARG A 16 9.61 4.13 -2.80
CA ARG A 16 9.48 5.24 -1.84
C ARG A 16 9.06 4.82 -0.43
N ASN A 17 9.10 3.54 -0.10
CA ASN A 17 8.80 3.04 1.24
C ASN A 17 9.96 3.27 2.23
N ARG A 18 9.82 4.27 3.12
CA ARG A 18 10.81 4.68 4.12
C ARG A 18 10.52 4.16 5.54
N ARG A 19 9.79 3.05 5.69
CA ARG A 19 9.32 2.58 7.02
C ARG A 19 9.57 1.13 7.40
N ASP A 20 10.10 0.32 6.51
CA ASP A 20 10.63 -0.99 6.89
C ASP A 20 12.16 -0.86 6.99
N TRP A 21 12.79 -1.57 7.92
CA TRP A 21 14.23 -1.61 8.20
C TRP A 21 15.05 -2.24 7.05
N ALA A 22 14.47 -2.25 5.86
CA ALA A 22 14.95 -2.91 4.67
C ALA A 22 15.56 -1.89 3.70
N THR A 23 16.70 -2.28 3.13
CA THR A 23 17.50 -1.47 2.21
C THR A 23 16.82 -1.29 0.85
N SER A 24 15.96 -2.23 0.45
CA SER A 24 15.02 -2.04 -0.66
C SER A 24 13.81 -2.96 -0.51
N THR A 25 12.69 -2.59 -1.15
CA THR A 25 11.47 -3.38 -1.22
C THR A 25 11.04 -3.48 -2.68
N GLN A 26 10.75 -4.68 -3.15
CA GLN A 26 10.13 -4.93 -4.45
C GLN A 26 8.83 -5.68 -4.21
N SER A 27 7.71 -5.18 -4.72
CA SER A 27 6.42 -5.88 -4.65
C SER A 27 5.89 -6.16 -6.04
N PHE A 28 5.35 -7.36 -6.20
CA PHE A 28 4.82 -7.92 -7.43
C PHE A 28 3.43 -8.49 -7.13
N CYS A 29 2.41 -8.08 -7.87
CA CYS A 29 1.18 -8.85 -7.95
C CYS A 29 1.38 -9.91 -9.04
N LEU A 30 1.43 -11.16 -8.63
CA LEU A 30 1.62 -12.28 -9.54
C LEU A 30 0.29 -12.84 -10.04
N ASP A 31 -0.80 -12.58 -9.31
CA ASP A 31 -2.17 -12.83 -9.72
C ASP A 31 -3.12 -11.73 -9.19
N VAL A 32 -4.42 -11.85 -9.48
CA VAL A 32 -5.43 -10.84 -9.08
C VAL A 32 -5.78 -10.91 -7.59
N THR A 33 -5.51 -12.03 -6.93
CA THR A 33 -5.91 -12.33 -5.55
C THR A 33 -4.78 -12.19 -4.55
N HIS A 34 -3.52 -12.22 -4.97
CA HIS A 34 -2.37 -12.26 -4.08
C HIS A 34 -1.27 -11.29 -4.53
N GLU A 35 -0.72 -10.60 -3.54
CA GLU A 35 0.48 -9.79 -3.68
C GLU A 35 1.66 -10.47 -2.99
N LEU A 36 2.80 -10.47 -3.66
CA LEU A 36 4.08 -10.86 -3.10
C LEU A 36 5.00 -9.65 -3.00
N ALA A 37 5.46 -9.33 -1.79
CA ALA A 37 6.51 -8.34 -1.57
C ALA A 37 7.77 -9.00 -1.02
N MET A 38 8.92 -8.52 -1.46
CA MET A 38 10.24 -8.92 -0.95
C MET A 38 10.98 -7.68 -0.47
N SER A 39 11.62 -7.80 0.68
CA SER A 39 12.54 -6.79 1.17
C SER A 39 13.73 -7.45 1.86
N TYR A 40 14.85 -6.76 1.98
CA TYR A 40 16.03 -7.28 2.67
C TYR A 40 16.66 -6.24 3.58
N SER A 41 17.18 -6.70 4.70
CA SER A 41 18.09 -5.97 5.59
C SER A 41 19.42 -6.72 5.65
N LYS A 42 20.47 -6.07 6.17
CA LYS A 42 21.87 -6.55 6.21
C LYS A 42 22.06 -8.08 6.23
N ASP A 43 21.35 -8.78 7.13
CA ASP A 43 21.49 -10.23 7.33
C ASP A 43 20.18 -11.01 7.20
N HIS A 44 19.09 -10.39 6.70
CA HIS A 44 17.77 -11.01 6.65
C HIS A 44 17.00 -10.65 5.38
N TYR A 45 16.30 -11.63 4.82
CA TYR A 45 15.37 -11.53 3.72
C TYR A 45 13.94 -11.73 4.23
N PHE A 46 13.05 -10.85 3.79
CA PHE A 46 11.64 -10.84 4.16
C PHE A 46 10.80 -11.05 2.91
N PHE A 47 9.90 -12.02 2.94
CA PHE A 47 8.86 -12.20 1.93
C PHE A 47 7.51 -11.94 2.58
N GLN A 48 6.59 -11.38 1.82
CA GLN A 48 5.25 -11.07 2.29
C GLN A 48 4.26 -11.58 1.26
N VAL A 49 3.36 -12.47 1.67
CA VAL A 49 2.25 -12.93 0.86
C VAL A 49 0.99 -12.32 1.44
N LEU A 50 0.27 -11.54 0.66
CA LEU A 50 -0.94 -10.82 1.09
C LEU A 50 -2.12 -11.22 0.22
N ASP A 51 -3.21 -11.66 0.86
CA ASP A 51 -4.50 -11.85 0.20
C ASP A 51 -5.18 -10.49 -0.07
N LEU A 52 -5.49 -10.25 -1.34
CA LEU A 52 -6.14 -9.07 -1.88
C LEU A 52 -7.63 -9.31 -2.19
N SER A 53 -8.16 -10.53 -2.04
CA SER A 53 -9.54 -10.88 -2.42
C SER A 53 -10.59 -9.99 -1.74
N ASN A 54 -10.29 -9.53 -0.53
CA ASN A 54 -11.15 -8.62 0.22
C ASN A 54 -10.72 -7.15 0.18
N ALA A 55 -9.71 -6.76 -0.60
CA ALA A 55 -9.18 -5.40 -0.60
C ALA A 55 -10.29 -4.34 -0.76
N PHE A 56 -10.19 -3.26 0.03
CA PHE A 56 -11.19 -2.19 0.17
C PHE A 56 -12.57 -2.55 0.77
N LEU A 57 -12.90 -3.85 0.97
CA LEU A 57 -14.21 -4.25 1.48
C LEU A 57 -14.40 -3.90 2.96
N ARG A 58 -15.60 -3.41 3.31
CA ARG A 58 -15.94 -3.04 4.69
C ARG A 58 -16.21 -4.27 5.55
N GLY A 59 -15.70 -4.27 6.78
CA GLY A 59 -15.98 -5.33 7.76
C GLY A 59 -15.31 -6.67 7.45
N LYS A 60 -14.48 -6.73 6.40
CA LYS A 60 -13.68 -7.89 6.03
C LYS A 60 -12.23 -7.71 6.47
N THR A 61 -11.48 -8.80 6.41
CA THR A 61 -10.05 -8.86 6.66
C THR A 61 -9.33 -9.43 5.45
N CYS A 62 -8.07 -9.04 5.32
CA CYS A 62 -7.09 -9.61 4.41
C CYS A 62 -6.01 -10.26 5.27
N VAL A 63 -5.56 -11.46 4.90
CA VAL A 63 -4.50 -12.16 5.62
C VAL A 63 -3.16 -11.85 4.99
N LYS A 64 -2.17 -11.58 5.82
CA LYS A 64 -0.78 -11.34 5.43
C LYS A 64 0.11 -12.33 6.14
N TYR A 65 0.88 -13.08 5.36
CA TYR A 65 1.99 -13.87 5.84
C TYR A 65 3.30 -13.12 5.61
N ARG A 66 4.18 -13.13 6.60
CA ARG A 66 5.56 -12.66 6.49
C ARG A 66 6.48 -13.86 6.70
N LEU A 67 7.30 -14.17 5.72
CA LEU A 67 8.33 -15.20 5.79
C LEU A 67 9.69 -14.52 5.96
N THR A 68 10.55 -15.06 6.80
CA THR A 68 11.87 -14.51 7.12
C THR A 68 12.94 -15.58 7.03
N THR A 69 14.06 -15.24 6.39
CA THR A 69 15.22 -16.13 6.28
C THR A 69 16.51 -15.32 6.32
N GLU A 70 17.59 -15.91 6.83
CA GLU A 70 18.91 -15.27 6.89
C GLU A 70 19.72 -15.49 5.58
N LYS A 71 19.34 -16.50 4.79
CA LYS A 71 20.03 -16.80 3.54
C LYS A 71 19.40 -16.05 2.37
N PRO A 72 20.22 -15.57 1.41
CA PRO A 72 19.68 -15.04 0.16
C PRO A 72 18.83 -16.10 -0.51
N TYR A 73 17.53 -15.81 -0.63
CA TYR A 73 16.57 -16.68 -1.29
C TYR A 73 15.82 -15.87 -2.34
N SER A 74 15.59 -16.47 -3.50
CA SER A 74 14.74 -15.86 -4.52
C SER A 74 13.30 -16.26 -4.28
N PHE A 75 12.38 -15.30 -4.40
CA PHE A 75 10.95 -15.62 -4.39
C PHE A 75 10.56 -16.57 -5.53
N SER A 76 11.26 -16.51 -6.68
CA SER A 76 11.01 -17.41 -7.80
C SER A 76 11.26 -18.87 -7.42
N THR A 77 12.15 -19.13 -6.46
CA THR A 77 12.39 -20.47 -5.92
C THR A 77 11.23 -20.91 -5.03
N ILE A 78 10.76 -20.06 -4.12
CA ILE A 78 9.58 -20.38 -3.27
C ILE A 78 8.38 -20.70 -4.16
N ILE A 79 8.11 -19.88 -5.17
CA ILE A 79 6.97 -20.10 -6.07
C ILE A 79 7.22 -21.32 -6.94
N GLY A 80 8.42 -21.50 -7.49
CA GLY A 80 8.77 -22.66 -8.31
C GLY A 80 8.61 -23.98 -7.57
N ASP A 81 9.09 -24.06 -6.33
CA ASP A 81 9.00 -25.24 -5.48
C ASP A 81 7.54 -25.55 -5.04
N ASN A 82 6.64 -24.57 -5.14
CA ASN A 82 5.22 -24.72 -4.78
C ASN A 82 4.25 -24.62 -5.99
N GLY A 83 4.77 -24.42 -7.20
CA GLY A 83 4.02 -24.28 -8.44
C GLY A 83 3.37 -22.90 -8.67
N SER A 84 2.80 -22.26 -7.65
CA SER A 84 2.12 -20.96 -7.77
C SER A 84 2.09 -20.19 -6.46
N LEU A 85 1.84 -18.87 -6.52
CA LEU A 85 1.64 -18.04 -5.33
C LEU A 85 0.38 -18.46 -4.55
N GLN A 86 -0.69 -18.80 -5.28
CA GLN A 86 -1.92 -19.36 -4.72
C GLN A 86 -1.64 -20.60 -3.87
N ASN A 87 -0.86 -21.56 -4.37
CA ASN A 87 -0.53 -22.78 -3.65
C ASN A 87 0.31 -22.49 -2.39
N VAL A 88 1.23 -21.52 -2.45
CA VAL A 88 1.98 -21.07 -1.27
C VAL A 88 1.02 -20.53 -0.21
N PHE A 89 0.06 -19.69 -0.61
CA PHE A 89 -0.93 -19.13 0.30
C PHE A 89 -1.84 -20.20 0.90
N GLU A 90 -2.35 -21.14 0.09
CA GLU A 90 -3.18 -22.26 0.57
C GLU A 90 -2.44 -23.14 1.57
N LYS A 91 -1.17 -23.44 1.32
CA LYS A 91 -0.31 -24.15 2.28
C LYS A 91 -0.15 -23.39 3.59
N LEU A 92 0.00 -22.07 3.54
CA LEU A 92 0.08 -21.22 4.73
C LEU A 92 -1.26 -21.14 5.50
N GLU A 93 -2.39 -21.13 4.80
CA GLU A 93 -3.73 -21.15 5.43
C GLU A 93 -4.11 -22.53 5.98
N ALA A 94 -3.53 -23.62 5.47
CA ALA A 94 -3.76 -24.97 5.98
C ALA A 94 -3.17 -25.22 7.37
N LEU A 95 -2.27 -24.35 7.84
CA LEU A 95 -1.64 -24.45 9.16
C LEU A 95 -2.49 -23.73 10.22
N ASP A 96 -2.49 -24.27 11.45
CA ASP A 96 -3.26 -23.69 12.54
C ASP A 96 -2.81 -22.24 12.83
N PRO A 97 -3.74 -21.26 12.86
CA PRO A 97 -3.39 -19.85 13.06
C PRO A 97 -2.58 -19.55 14.33
N GLY A 98 -2.75 -20.35 15.40
CA GLY A 98 -2.05 -20.18 16.68
C GLY A 98 -0.56 -20.54 16.60
N THR A 99 -0.14 -21.31 15.59
CA THR A 99 1.26 -21.69 15.39
C THR A 99 2.15 -20.50 14.99
N TYR A 100 1.56 -19.42 14.48
CA TYR A 100 2.29 -18.28 13.94
C TYR A 100 2.68 -17.23 15.00
N GLU A 101 2.19 -17.32 16.23
CA GLU A 101 2.38 -16.28 17.25
C GLU A 101 3.86 -16.11 17.64
N GLN A 102 4.64 -17.19 17.62
CA GLN A 102 6.07 -17.19 17.96
C GLN A 102 6.99 -17.30 16.74
N GLY A 103 6.42 -17.36 15.53
CA GLY A 103 7.14 -17.69 14.31
C GLY A 103 7.19 -19.19 14.06
N GLN A 104 6.65 -19.61 12.92
CA GLN A 104 6.58 -21.03 12.53
C GLN A 104 7.71 -21.36 11.55
N GLU A 105 8.56 -22.34 11.87
CA GLU A 105 9.55 -22.87 10.92
C GLU A 105 8.81 -23.62 9.80
N LEU A 106 9.09 -23.25 8.53
CA LEU A 106 8.45 -23.77 7.33
C LEU A 106 9.41 -24.22 6.24
N SER A 107 10.72 -24.28 6.46
CA SER A 107 11.68 -24.64 5.39
C SER A 107 11.44 -26.02 4.81
N SER A 108 11.18 -27.01 5.66
CA SER A 108 10.88 -28.35 5.14
C SER A 108 9.52 -28.40 4.43
N TYR A 109 8.57 -27.56 4.84
CA TYR A 109 7.19 -27.54 4.35
C TYR A 109 7.03 -26.79 3.02
N LEU A 110 7.74 -25.67 2.86
CA LEU A 110 7.66 -24.80 1.68
C LEU A 110 8.85 -24.96 0.73
N LEU A 111 10.04 -25.31 1.21
CA LEU A 111 11.26 -25.38 0.38
C LEU A 111 11.76 -26.80 0.16
N GLY A 112 11.35 -27.76 1.00
CA GLY A 112 11.92 -29.12 1.02
C GLY A 112 13.43 -29.15 1.29
N LYS A 113 13.99 -28.06 1.85
CA LYS A 113 15.42 -27.84 2.04
C LYS A 113 15.69 -27.49 3.52
N PRO A 114 16.23 -28.43 4.31
CA PRO A 114 16.43 -28.22 5.75
C PRO A 114 17.60 -27.28 6.07
N ASP A 115 18.43 -26.95 5.08
CA ASP A 115 19.62 -26.10 5.26
C ASP A 115 19.30 -24.60 5.21
N VAL A 116 18.08 -24.23 4.81
CA VAL A 116 17.56 -22.86 4.89
C VAL A 116 16.65 -22.81 6.11
N SER A 117 16.69 -21.73 6.90
CA SER A 117 15.67 -21.47 7.92
C SER A 117 14.65 -20.49 7.35
N LEU A 118 13.36 -20.84 7.41
CA LEU A 118 12.27 -20.03 6.87
C LEU A 118 11.20 -19.94 7.95
N THR A 119 11.18 -18.82 8.67
CA THR A 119 10.19 -18.60 9.72
C THR A 119 9.04 -17.77 9.20
N ALA A 120 7.81 -18.17 9.48
CA ALA A 120 6.60 -17.53 9.02
C ALA A 120 5.80 -16.90 10.17
N TYR A 121 5.18 -15.76 9.88
CA TYR A 121 4.30 -15.03 10.79
C TYR A 121 3.01 -14.67 10.06
N ARG A 122 1.88 -14.76 10.76
CA ARG A 122 0.56 -14.41 10.23
C ARG A 122 0.07 -13.12 10.86
N ARG A 123 -0.57 -12.25 10.05
CA ARG A 123 -1.23 -11.03 10.51
C ARG A 123 -2.51 -10.80 9.74
N GLU A 124 -3.54 -10.38 10.44
CA GLU A 124 -4.76 -9.90 9.81
C GLU A 124 -4.73 -8.38 9.67
N ARG A 125 -5.19 -7.91 8.51
CA ARG A 125 -5.37 -6.48 8.23
C ARG A 125 -6.84 -6.23 7.94
N LYS A 126 -7.36 -5.11 8.44
CA LYS A 126 -8.70 -4.64 8.04
C LYS A 126 -8.67 -4.39 6.53
N ALA A 127 -9.55 -5.04 5.78
CA ALA A 127 -9.60 -4.97 4.32
C ALA A 127 -9.67 -3.51 3.79
N ILE A 128 -10.36 -2.63 4.52
CA ILE A 128 -10.45 -1.19 4.17
C ILE A 128 -9.09 -0.45 4.18
N ARG A 129 -8.06 -1.05 4.77
CA ARG A 129 -6.68 -0.52 4.88
C ARG A 129 -5.70 -1.28 3.98
N VAL A 130 -6.20 -2.20 3.15
CA VAL A 130 -5.40 -2.88 2.14
C VAL A 130 -5.68 -2.22 0.82
N PHE A 131 -4.68 -1.53 0.30
CA PHE A 131 -4.73 -0.97 -1.03
C PHE A 131 -4.47 -2.09 -2.05
N SER A 132 -5.19 -2.06 -3.18
CA SER A 132 -4.92 -2.95 -4.30
C SER A 132 -5.21 -2.21 -5.60
N PRO A 133 -4.21 -2.03 -6.48
CA PRO A 133 -4.48 -1.40 -7.78
C PRO A 133 -5.37 -2.27 -8.68
N LEU A 134 -5.54 -3.55 -8.35
CA LEU A 134 -6.35 -4.51 -9.09
C LEU A 134 -7.85 -4.44 -8.76
N HIS A 135 -8.18 -3.88 -7.59
CA HIS A 135 -9.54 -3.83 -7.05
C HIS A 135 -10.04 -2.40 -6.85
N LEU A 136 -9.56 -1.44 -7.65
CA LEU A 136 -10.03 -0.05 -7.58
C LEU A 136 -11.53 0.08 -7.87
N ASP A 137 -12.11 -0.88 -8.59
CA ASP A 137 -13.54 -0.99 -8.89
C ASP A 137 -14.40 -1.21 -7.61
N HIS A 138 -13.82 -1.74 -6.53
CA HIS A 138 -14.46 -1.81 -5.21
C HIS A 138 -14.67 -0.41 -4.59
N VAL A 139 -13.88 0.58 -5.01
CA VAL A 139 -13.95 1.97 -4.51
C VAL A 139 -14.86 2.78 -5.44
N LYS A 140 -16.17 2.68 -5.24
CA LYS A 140 -17.16 3.42 -6.05
C LYS A 140 -16.96 4.94 -5.97
N PRO A 141 -17.27 5.74 -7.00
CA PRO A 141 -17.14 7.20 -6.97
C PRO A 141 -18.16 7.86 -6.04
N LEU A 142 -17.84 9.02 -5.48
CA LEU A 142 -18.79 9.84 -4.72
C LEU A 142 -19.93 10.30 -5.64
N GLN A 143 -21.17 10.12 -5.18
CA GLN A 143 -22.37 10.49 -5.96
C GLN A 143 -22.79 11.95 -5.74
N LYS A 144 -22.27 12.58 -4.70
CA LYS A 144 -22.48 13.98 -4.37
C LYS A 144 -21.36 14.48 -3.47
N GLU A 145 -21.20 15.78 -3.40
CA GLU A 145 -20.27 16.40 -2.49
C GLU A 145 -20.62 16.08 -1.02
N PRO A 146 -19.67 15.58 -0.21
CA PRO A 146 -19.92 15.31 1.20
C PRO A 146 -20.06 16.58 2.04
N LYS A 147 -21.10 16.65 2.88
CA LYS A 147 -21.27 17.75 3.86
C LYS A 147 -20.10 17.86 4.85
N LYS A 148 -19.57 16.71 5.28
CA LYS A 148 -18.42 16.60 6.16
C LYS A 148 -17.39 15.68 5.53
N TRP A 149 -16.16 16.15 5.44
CA TRP A 149 -15.05 15.36 4.92
C TRP A 149 -14.42 14.50 6.01
N ASN A 150 -13.89 13.35 5.60
CA ASN A 150 -13.03 12.49 6.39
C ASN A 150 -12.02 11.81 5.45
N VAL A 151 -10.99 11.19 6.01
CA VAL A 151 -9.91 10.52 5.25
C VAL A 151 -10.49 9.58 4.20
N ARG A 152 -11.44 8.73 4.59
CA ARG A 152 -12.04 7.75 3.67
C ARG A 152 -12.71 8.40 2.46
N LEU A 153 -13.50 9.45 2.67
CA LEU A 153 -14.19 10.14 1.58
C LEU A 153 -13.19 10.84 0.66
N ALA A 154 -12.14 11.42 1.21
CA ALA A 154 -11.05 12.00 0.44
C ALA A 154 -10.34 10.95 -0.41
N MET A 155 -9.95 9.80 0.16
CA MET A 155 -9.30 8.73 -0.60
C MET A 155 -10.19 8.18 -1.71
N ARG A 156 -11.50 8.04 -1.44
CA ARG A 156 -12.49 7.65 -2.46
C ARG A 156 -12.54 8.66 -3.61
N ALA A 157 -12.52 9.96 -3.32
CA ALA A 157 -12.50 11.01 -4.34
C ALA A 157 -11.21 10.95 -5.17
N LEU A 158 -10.05 10.85 -4.51
CA LEU A 158 -8.76 10.76 -5.18
C LEU A 158 -8.65 9.51 -6.05
N ILE A 159 -9.02 8.34 -5.56
CA ILE A 159 -8.99 7.10 -6.35
C ILE A 159 -9.86 7.20 -7.61
N ASN A 160 -10.99 7.89 -7.52
CA ASN A 160 -11.92 8.06 -8.65
C ASN A 160 -11.62 9.30 -9.52
N GLY A 161 -10.50 10.00 -9.29
CA GLY A 161 -10.15 11.20 -10.07
C GLY A 161 -11.11 12.39 -9.87
N GLN A 162 -11.86 12.44 -8.77
CA GLN A 162 -12.88 13.45 -8.46
C GLN A 162 -12.26 14.73 -7.88
N PHE A 163 -11.31 15.32 -8.60
CA PHE A 163 -10.60 16.54 -8.20
C PHE A 163 -9.90 17.21 -9.39
N SER A 164 -9.84 18.54 -9.41
CA SER A 164 -9.13 19.28 -10.48
C SER A 164 -7.67 19.57 -10.20
N THR A 165 -7.29 19.62 -8.92
CA THR A 165 -5.90 19.88 -8.52
C THR A 165 -5.60 19.08 -7.27
N LEU A 166 -4.43 18.45 -7.18
CA LEU A 166 -3.91 17.84 -5.96
C LEU A 166 -2.48 18.33 -5.74
N LYS A 167 -2.21 18.91 -4.56
CA LYS A 167 -0.95 19.60 -4.28
C LYS A 167 -0.44 19.29 -2.88
N CYS A 168 0.88 19.22 -2.76
CA CYS A 168 1.61 19.32 -1.51
C CYS A 168 1.91 20.81 -1.27
N ASN A 169 1.44 21.34 -0.14
CA ASN A 169 1.68 22.70 0.31
C ASN A 169 2.97 22.82 1.13
N GLY A 170 3.53 21.70 1.58
CA GLY A 170 4.79 21.67 2.32
C GLY A 170 4.88 20.42 3.19
N LYS A 171 6.08 19.86 3.23
CA LYS A 171 6.47 18.76 4.11
C LYS A 171 7.69 19.18 4.90
N TYR A 172 7.60 19.07 6.22
CA TYR A 172 8.65 19.48 7.14
C TYR A 172 9.18 18.29 7.94
N SER A 173 10.49 18.30 8.15
CA SER A 173 11.26 17.37 8.96
C SER A 173 12.14 18.18 9.94
N ASP A 174 12.87 17.48 10.79
CA ASP A 174 13.81 18.14 11.71
C ASP A 174 15.04 18.72 10.96
N ASP A 175 15.28 18.31 9.72
CA ASP A 175 16.34 18.86 8.84
C ASP A 175 15.77 19.93 7.90
N TYR A 176 15.52 21.11 8.47
CA TYR A 176 14.99 22.26 7.73
C TYR A 176 15.91 22.74 6.60
N ALA A 177 17.22 22.49 6.68
CA ALA A 177 18.16 22.86 5.63
C ALA A 177 17.96 21.98 4.39
N TYR A 178 17.79 20.67 4.59
CA TYR A 178 17.40 19.76 3.52
C TYR A 178 16.03 20.12 2.95
N ASP A 179 15.03 20.34 3.80
CA ASP A 179 13.67 20.68 3.34
C ASP A 179 13.66 21.94 2.49
N ALA A 180 14.38 22.99 2.90
CA ALA A 180 14.53 24.21 2.09
C ALA A 180 15.22 23.94 0.74
N ALA A 181 16.25 23.08 0.71
CA ALA A 181 16.95 22.72 -0.52
C ALA A 181 16.07 21.97 -1.53
N VAL A 182 15.05 21.25 -1.05
CA VAL A 182 14.05 20.55 -1.90
C VAL A 182 12.71 21.30 -1.99
N ASN A 183 12.69 22.59 -1.66
CA ASN A 183 11.50 23.45 -1.66
C ASN A 183 10.32 22.86 -0.86
N TYR A 184 10.60 22.26 0.29
CA TYR A 184 9.65 21.63 1.20
C TYR A 184 8.77 20.58 0.51
N HIS A 185 9.26 19.97 -0.58
CA HIS A 185 8.49 19.07 -1.45
C HIS A 185 7.16 19.67 -1.97
N GLN A 186 7.07 21.01 -2.06
CA GLN A 186 5.89 21.69 -2.58
C GLN A 186 5.70 21.39 -4.06
N GLY A 187 4.44 21.27 -4.47
CA GLY A 187 4.09 21.11 -5.88
C GLY A 187 2.88 20.24 -6.13
N THR A 188 2.61 19.98 -7.39
CA THR A 188 1.54 19.09 -7.82
C THR A 188 1.90 17.64 -7.48
N ILE A 189 0.95 16.91 -6.92
CA ILE A 189 1.08 15.47 -6.72
C ILE A 189 0.49 14.79 -7.96
N ALA A 190 1.36 14.33 -8.85
CA ALA A 190 0.96 13.70 -10.11
C ALA A 190 0.29 12.33 -9.87
N ASP A 191 0.89 11.48 -9.04
CA ASP A 191 0.38 10.14 -8.75
C ASP A 191 -0.58 10.15 -7.56
N HIS A 192 -1.83 10.49 -7.86
CA HIS A 192 -2.91 10.53 -6.87
C HIS A 192 -3.28 9.15 -6.32
N ILE A 193 -3.06 8.08 -7.09
CA ILE A 193 -3.34 6.72 -6.66
C ILE A 193 -2.31 6.29 -5.62
N TYR A 194 -1.02 6.52 -5.87
CA TYR A 194 0.04 6.27 -4.90
C TYR A 194 -0.15 7.09 -3.62
N PHE A 195 -0.48 8.37 -3.77
CA PHE A 195 -0.77 9.23 -2.63
C PHE A 195 -1.94 8.69 -1.78
N ALA A 196 -3.00 8.21 -2.44
CA ALA A 196 -4.12 7.59 -1.75
C ALA A 196 -3.74 6.26 -1.06
N ALA A 197 -2.93 5.42 -1.71
CA ALA A 197 -2.44 4.16 -1.17
C ALA A 197 -1.71 4.36 0.17
N LYS A 198 -0.74 5.30 0.21
CA LYS A 198 0.02 5.66 1.42
C LYS A 198 -0.89 5.98 2.62
N ILE A 199 -1.97 6.72 2.37
CA ILE A 199 -2.90 7.16 3.42
C ILE A 199 -3.87 6.03 3.83
N ILE A 200 -4.27 5.17 2.89
CA ILE A 200 -5.13 4.02 3.17
C ILE A 200 -4.42 3.01 4.06
N GLU A 201 -3.16 2.72 3.75
CA GLU A 201 -2.34 1.74 4.45
C GLU A 201 -1.86 2.26 5.80
N ASP A 202 -1.52 3.56 5.87
CA ASP A 202 -1.24 4.26 7.12
C ASP A 202 -2.10 5.51 7.31
N PRO A 203 -3.32 5.35 7.84
CA PRO A 203 -4.21 6.48 8.09
C PRO A 203 -3.85 7.24 9.37
N SER A 204 -2.82 6.82 10.11
CA SER A 204 -2.52 7.37 11.43
C SER A 204 -2.16 8.85 11.35
N GLY A 205 -2.92 9.66 12.09
CA GLY A 205 -2.70 11.09 12.26
C GLY A 205 -2.84 11.94 10.99
N TRP A 206 -3.48 11.40 9.95
CA TRP A 206 -4.06 12.17 8.87
C TRP A 206 -5.38 12.81 9.32
N ARG A 207 -5.59 14.06 8.94
CA ARG A 207 -6.79 14.83 9.18
C ARG A 207 -7.28 15.41 7.88
N VAL A 208 -8.60 15.35 7.67
CA VAL A 208 -9.23 15.94 6.50
C VAL A 208 -10.29 16.92 6.94
N TYR A 209 -10.25 18.11 6.36
CA TYR A 209 -11.24 19.14 6.60
C TYR A 209 -11.44 20.01 5.36
N ARG A 210 -12.61 20.64 5.31
CA ARG A 210 -12.92 21.60 4.26
C ARG A 210 -12.27 22.93 4.59
N ASP A 211 -11.75 23.60 3.57
CA ASP A 211 -11.29 24.98 3.71
C ASP A 211 -12.46 25.91 4.09
N ARG A 212 -12.18 26.94 4.89
CA ARG A 212 -13.21 27.87 5.39
C ARG A 212 -13.65 28.86 4.33
N ASP A 213 -12.73 29.29 3.47
CA ASP A 213 -12.94 30.36 2.50
C ASP A 213 -13.29 29.78 1.14
N ASN A 214 -12.66 28.68 0.74
CA ASN A 214 -12.96 27.94 -0.48
C ASN A 214 -13.65 26.61 -0.18
N LYS A 215 -14.99 26.58 -0.22
CA LYS A 215 -15.78 25.38 0.11
C LYS A 215 -15.50 24.15 -0.76
N LYS A 216 -14.88 24.30 -1.95
CA LYS A 216 -14.47 23.19 -2.82
C LYS A 216 -13.08 22.64 -2.47
N LYS A 217 -12.26 23.42 -1.78
CA LYS A 217 -10.93 23.00 -1.34
C LYS A 217 -11.04 22.10 -0.10
N VAL A 218 -10.31 21.00 -0.14
CA VAL A 218 -10.23 19.99 0.92
C VAL A 218 -8.77 19.82 1.29
N HIS A 219 -8.47 20.00 2.58
CA HIS A 219 -7.14 19.80 3.16
C HIS A 219 -6.98 18.34 3.62
N LEU A 220 -5.79 17.77 3.43
CA LEU A 220 -5.39 16.43 3.88
C LEU A 220 -4.01 16.55 4.52
N ASN A 221 -4.01 16.75 5.82
CA ASN A 221 -2.79 17.07 6.55
C ASN A 221 -2.44 15.96 7.53
N CYS A 222 -1.18 15.55 7.56
CA CYS A 222 -0.65 14.66 8.59
C CYS A 222 0.01 15.48 9.69
N HIS A 223 -0.14 15.05 10.94
CA HIS A 223 0.54 15.62 12.11
C HIS A 223 2.08 15.66 12.02
N HIS A 224 2.70 14.89 11.12
CA HIS A 224 4.12 14.98 10.78
C HIS A 224 4.41 16.14 9.80
N PHE A 225 3.70 17.26 9.94
CA PHE A 225 3.86 18.45 9.11
C PHE A 225 3.83 18.18 7.59
N ASP A 226 3.02 17.23 7.14
CA ASP A 226 2.80 16.92 5.72
C ASP A 226 1.45 17.55 5.34
N THR A 227 1.49 18.68 4.63
CA THR A 227 0.31 19.50 4.34
C THR A 227 -0.06 19.39 2.86
N ASN A 228 -1.31 19.00 2.58
CA ASN A 228 -1.77 18.74 1.22
C ASN A 228 -3.19 19.25 1.03
N GLU A 229 -3.55 19.55 -0.22
CA GLU A 229 -4.89 19.97 -0.58
C GLU A 229 -5.31 19.45 -1.95
N PHE A 230 -6.63 19.28 -2.14
CA PHE A 230 -7.22 19.17 -3.47
C PHE A 230 -8.47 20.03 -3.61
N ILE A 231 -8.83 20.34 -4.84
CA ILE A 231 -10.11 20.98 -5.17
C ILE A 231 -11.06 19.89 -5.66
N PHE A 232 -12.12 19.62 -4.88
CA PHE A 232 -13.10 18.59 -5.21
C PHE A 232 -13.91 18.96 -6.45
N GLN A 233 -14.12 17.98 -7.31
CA GLN A 233 -15.08 18.04 -8.42
C GLN A 233 -15.85 16.73 -8.47
N LEU A 234 -17.16 16.80 -8.71
CA LEU A 234 -17.99 15.61 -8.68
C LEU A 234 -17.72 14.70 -9.88
N GLU A 235 -17.61 15.29 -11.06
CA GLU A 235 -17.23 14.56 -12.25
C GLU A 235 -15.72 14.29 -12.21
N PRO A 236 -15.29 13.05 -12.53
CA PRO A 236 -13.88 12.76 -12.69
C PRO A 236 -13.29 13.68 -13.73
N THR A 237 -12.19 14.35 -13.39
CA THR A 237 -11.39 15.05 -14.38
C THR A 237 -10.69 13.95 -15.17
N GLY A 238 -11.26 13.58 -16.31
CA GLY A 238 -10.53 12.77 -17.28
C GLY A 238 -9.21 13.47 -17.52
N THR A 239 -8.09 12.76 -17.31
CA THR A 239 -6.73 13.28 -17.45
C THR A 239 -6.31 14.27 -16.36
N ILE A 240 -5.50 13.81 -15.40
CA ILE A 240 -4.37 14.63 -14.95
C ILE A 240 -3.32 14.40 -16.03
N GLU A 241 -3.09 15.40 -16.86
CA GLU A 241 -2.01 15.37 -17.85
C GLU A 241 -0.69 15.04 -17.14
N GLN A 242 0.01 14.04 -17.67
CA GLN A 242 1.36 13.63 -17.26
C GLN A 242 2.38 14.70 -17.66
#